data_AF-A0A534M1K0-F1
#
_entry.id   AF-A0A534M1K0-F1
#
_cell.length_a   1.000
_cell.length_b   1.000
_cell.length_c   1.000
_cell.angle_alpha   90.00
_cell.angle_beta   90.00
_cell.angle_gamma   90.00
#
_symmetry.space_group_name_H-M   'P 1'
#
loop_
_entity.id
_entity.type
_entity.pdbx_description
1 polymer ?
#
loop_
_entity_poly.entity_id
_entity_poly.type
_entity_poly.pdbx_seq_one_letter_code
_entity_poly.pdbx_strand_id
1 'polypeptide(L)'
;MLERGRIAFLDLTTLGLSFVGFLGMIAVALQLKSGVIGVPRLLFLTFLALSCAPFLSAFWRIPKPPYLIAPTVALFLLYPITAPHGIIYGRDPIYNFAFTNQVATTGFWQPGSIGGLADTYSLYPLGNVFQAYLIRTAGLDGEVAFLWLEPVIRLLAVPATVYAIGQRVFGRRIAALGLFVYMGTASILFNTIVQQGMGIIFVSLAFLALLLLAHSPPGAARFRTEILFALLALGVVMTHHLSSYIFAAWLLGLAAMVGVRRSWRSSFPPRFGVLAAYFLGVLGLYIVTVSYRVFIVHEQSLQLILDRLIAPESLPTSTTPRLGRTFSTLEIAWLGGSVLALPALGWFSVRSYRHVPRFSFVVANGWIAALLAIGTLPLLATGFDFVPLRVGEYTNLFLGPLAAATFLRWSRGDAGPLSRFALSRIEPMANRVSRKAPAVVVVLAVAIFIGGNLAPAGMRMYFDGKSQWNTDTPLLFGADDIRLSAWSRVAYGSALIWGDHLSTDIFTGLGYMHVVFGNSVIFAGPTINWSTLCPGDYVAVSTLMTTYPSQWFLEPEPAVRAPLTHAQVDKFGNDPNFSLVFQDGRFSVYRLMSIPPPLKGRC
;
A
#
# COMPACT_ATOMS: atom_id res chain seq x y z
N MET A 1 -11.21 -46.65 5.71
CA MET A 1 -9.92 -46.45 5.02
C MET A 1 -10.00 -45.48 3.84
N LEU A 2 -11.03 -45.53 2.99
CA LEU A 2 -11.21 -44.65 1.81
C LEU A 2 -11.15 -43.13 2.08
N GLU A 3 -11.69 -42.68 3.22
CA GLU A 3 -11.71 -41.25 3.56
C GLU A 3 -10.32 -40.71 4.00
N ARG A 4 -9.54 -41.52 4.72
CA ARG A 4 -8.15 -41.18 5.08
C ARG A 4 -7.26 -41.10 3.83
N GLY A 5 -7.41 -42.05 2.91
CA GLY A 5 -6.71 -42.03 1.62
C GLY A 5 -7.06 -40.80 0.77
N ARG A 6 -8.33 -40.40 0.73
CA ARG A 6 -8.78 -39.19 0.03
C ARG A 6 -8.22 -37.90 0.63
N ILE A 7 -8.16 -37.80 1.95
CA ILE A 7 -7.56 -36.64 2.64
C ILE A 7 -6.06 -36.58 2.37
N ALA A 8 -5.36 -37.71 2.48
CA ALA A 8 -3.93 -37.79 2.19
C ALA A 8 -3.61 -37.40 0.74
N PHE A 9 -4.42 -37.87 -0.22
CA PHE A 9 -4.26 -37.49 -1.63
C PHE A 9 -4.44 -35.98 -1.87
N LEU A 10 -5.45 -35.36 -1.23
CA LEU A 10 -5.66 -33.92 -1.32
C LEU A 10 -4.50 -33.13 -0.70
N ASP A 11 -3.94 -33.62 0.42
CA ASP A 11 -2.77 -33.02 1.06
C ASP A 11 -1.56 -33.06 0.13
N LEU A 12 -1.24 -34.23 -0.42
CA LEU A 12 -0.14 -34.40 -1.38
C LEU A 12 -0.33 -33.54 -2.64
N THR A 13 -1.55 -33.48 -3.17
CA THR A 13 -1.84 -32.69 -4.37
C THR A 13 -1.67 -31.19 -4.12
N THR A 14 -2.25 -30.68 -3.03
CA THR A 14 -2.19 -29.24 -2.71
C THR A 14 -0.79 -28.78 -2.32
N LEU A 15 -0.03 -29.62 -1.62
CA LEU A 15 1.38 -29.35 -1.32
C LEU A 15 2.27 -29.47 -2.56
N GLY A 16 2.04 -30.47 -3.42
CA GLY A 16 2.76 -30.62 -4.68
C GLY A 16 2.56 -29.43 -5.62
N LEU A 17 1.33 -28.95 -5.79
CA LEU A 17 1.04 -27.73 -6.55
C LEU A 17 1.69 -26.50 -5.91
N SER A 18 1.64 -26.40 -4.58
CA SER A 18 2.30 -25.32 -3.86
C SER A 18 3.80 -25.29 -4.12
N PHE A 19 4.46 -26.46 -4.04
CA PHE A 19 5.88 -26.61 -4.31
C PHE A 19 6.25 -26.21 -5.75
N VAL A 20 5.49 -26.67 -6.74
CA VAL A 20 5.69 -26.25 -8.15
C VAL A 20 5.52 -24.73 -8.30
N GLY A 21 4.52 -24.15 -7.63
CA GLY A 21 4.34 -22.70 -7.58
C GLY A 21 5.56 -21.99 -7.01
N PHE A 22 6.14 -22.47 -5.91
CA PHE A 22 7.37 -21.92 -5.33
C PHE A 22 8.58 -22.04 -6.26
N LEU A 23 8.78 -23.20 -6.91
CA LEU A 23 9.86 -23.36 -7.89
C LEU A 23 9.72 -22.37 -9.05
N GLY A 24 8.51 -22.18 -9.56
CA GLY A 24 8.24 -21.20 -10.61
C GLY A 24 8.47 -19.75 -10.15
N MET A 25 8.04 -19.40 -8.93
CA MET A 25 8.32 -18.09 -8.33
C MET A 25 9.82 -17.83 -8.16
N ILE A 26 10.58 -18.83 -7.73
CA ILE A 26 12.05 -18.75 -7.63
C ILE A 26 12.67 -18.54 -9.01
N ALA A 27 12.25 -19.32 -10.02
CA ALA A 27 12.75 -19.19 -11.38
C ALA A 27 12.50 -17.78 -11.95
N VAL A 28 11.28 -17.25 -11.77
CA VAL A 28 10.97 -15.87 -12.14
C VAL A 28 11.86 -14.91 -11.37
N ALA A 29 11.92 -14.98 -10.04
CA ALA A 29 12.73 -14.07 -9.24
C ALA A 29 14.22 -14.06 -9.64
N LEU A 30 14.79 -15.22 -9.97
CA LEU A 30 16.16 -15.33 -10.47
C LEU A 30 16.34 -14.66 -11.83
N GLN A 31 15.39 -14.82 -12.76
CA GLN A 31 15.41 -14.11 -14.05
C GLN A 31 15.32 -12.59 -13.88
N LEU A 32 14.49 -12.12 -12.95
CA LEU A 32 14.41 -10.70 -12.62
C LEU A 32 15.77 -10.22 -12.08
N LYS A 33 16.36 -10.94 -11.12
CA LYS A 33 17.66 -10.56 -10.54
C LYS A 33 18.82 -10.63 -11.53
N SER A 34 18.72 -11.43 -12.59
CA SER A 34 19.72 -11.46 -13.68
C SER A 34 19.50 -10.38 -14.75
N GLY A 35 18.50 -9.50 -14.60
CA GLY A 35 18.26 -8.38 -15.51
C GLY A 35 17.44 -8.73 -16.75
N VAL A 36 16.78 -9.89 -16.79
CA VAL A 36 15.97 -10.30 -17.96
C VAL A 36 14.66 -9.51 -18.01
N ILE A 37 14.52 -8.67 -19.02
CA ILE A 37 13.33 -7.84 -19.27
C ILE A 37 12.33 -8.62 -20.13
N GLY A 38 11.03 -8.44 -19.86
CA GLY A 38 9.94 -9.02 -20.66
C GLY A 38 9.43 -10.38 -20.16
N VAL A 39 9.58 -10.68 -18.86
CA VAL A 39 9.01 -11.90 -18.27
C VAL A 39 7.47 -11.85 -18.39
N PRO A 40 6.77 -12.92 -18.79
CA PRO A 40 5.31 -12.88 -18.86
C PRO A 40 4.68 -12.72 -17.46
N ARG A 41 4.03 -11.58 -17.21
CA ARG A 41 3.33 -11.31 -15.94
C ARG A 41 2.31 -12.38 -15.57
N LEU A 42 1.59 -12.93 -16.56
CA LEU A 42 0.62 -14.00 -16.34
C LEU A 42 1.28 -15.28 -15.77
N LEU A 43 2.52 -15.56 -16.17
CA LEU A 43 3.28 -16.71 -15.67
C LEU A 43 3.61 -16.53 -14.18
N PHE A 44 4.10 -15.34 -13.79
CA PHE A 44 4.33 -14.98 -12.39
C PHE A 44 3.06 -15.15 -11.54
N LEU A 45 1.93 -14.60 -12.01
CA LEU A 45 0.65 -14.70 -11.29
C LEU A 45 0.14 -16.13 -11.19
N THR A 46 0.40 -16.97 -12.20
CA THR A 46 0.04 -18.39 -12.18
C THR A 46 0.85 -19.15 -11.14
N PHE A 47 2.18 -18.95 -11.09
CA PHE A 47 3.03 -19.57 -10.06
C PHE A 47 2.67 -19.11 -8.66
N LEU A 48 2.32 -17.83 -8.50
CA LEU A 48 1.83 -17.30 -7.25
C LEU A 48 0.52 -17.98 -6.82
N ALA A 49 -0.45 -18.12 -7.72
CA ALA A 49 -1.71 -18.81 -7.42
C ALA A 49 -1.49 -20.30 -7.08
N LEU A 50 -0.57 -20.97 -7.77
CA LEU A 50 -0.18 -22.35 -7.47
C LEU A 50 0.43 -22.47 -6.07
N SER A 51 1.28 -21.52 -5.65
CA SER A 51 1.85 -21.49 -4.30
C SER A 51 0.77 -21.45 -3.22
N CYS A 52 -0.37 -20.80 -3.51
CA CYS A 52 -1.53 -20.68 -2.62
C CYS A 52 -2.53 -21.86 -2.68
N ALA A 53 -2.25 -22.93 -3.44
CA ALA A 53 -3.12 -24.11 -3.54
C ALA A 53 -3.61 -24.70 -2.19
N PRO A 54 -2.83 -24.70 -1.09
CA PRO A 54 -3.31 -25.19 0.21
C PRO A 54 -4.57 -24.49 0.74
N PHE A 55 -4.78 -23.22 0.41
CA PHE A 55 -5.99 -22.49 0.78
C PHE A 55 -7.24 -23.05 0.09
N LEU A 56 -7.12 -23.47 -1.17
CA LEU A 56 -8.23 -24.02 -1.97
C LEU A 56 -8.73 -25.35 -1.40
N SER A 57 -7.94 -26.04 -0.57
CA SER A 57 -8.41 -27.23 0.15
C SER A 57 -9.65 -26.96 1.02
N ALA A 58 -9.90 -25.70 1.39
CA ALA A 58 -11.07 -25.24 2.15
C ALA A 58 -12.43 -25.61 1.52
N PHE A 59 -12.48 -25.74 0.18
CA PHE A 59 -13.68 -26.21 -0.52
C PHE A 59 -14.04 -27.65 -0.14
N TRP A 60 -13.05 -28.49 0.17
CA TRP A 60 -13.25 -29.90 0.48
C TRP A 60 -13.10 -30.25 1.96
N ARG A 61 -12.16 -29.63 2.69
CA ARG A 61 -11.86 -29.89 4.10
C ARG A 61 -11.45 -28.62 4.85
N ILE A 62 -11.29 -28.69 6.17
CA ILE A 62 -10.63 -27.60 6.91
C ILE A 62 -9.14 -27.64 6.57
N PRO A 63 -8.53 -26.56 6.06
CA PRO A 63 -7.09 -26.52 5.79
C PRO A 63 -6.28 -26.71 7.07
N LYS A 64 -5.12 -27.36 6.96
CA LYS A 64 -4.22 -27.50 8.11
C LYS A 64 -3.42 -26.20 8.23
N PRO A 65 -3.41 -25.52 9.40
CA PRO A 65 -2.72 -24.24 9.56
C PRO A 65 -1.25 -24.22 9.09
N PRO A 66 -0.43 -25.26 9.34
CA PRO A 66 0.96 -25.27 8.86
C PRO A 66 1.11 -25.13 7.34
N TYR A 67 0.14 -25.63 6.56
CA TYR A 67 0.22 -25.58 5.09
C TYR A 67 -0.07 -24.18 4.52
N LEU A 68 -0.60 -23.27 5.35
CA LEU A 68 -0.91 -21.91 4.95
C LEU A 68 0.25 -20.94 5.22
N ILE A 69 1.26 -21.35 6.00
CA ILE A 69 2.35 -20.48 6.45
C ILE A 69 3.20 -20.06 5.26
N ALA A 70 3.78 -21.01 4.53
CA ALA A 70 4.67 -20.72 3.40
C ALA A 70 4.07 -19.75 2.37
N PRO A 71 2.85 -19.96 1.83
CA PRO A 71 2.27 -19.02 0.87
C PRO A 71 2.03 -17.62 1.47
N THR A 72 1.64 -17.54 2.75
CA THR A 72 1.45 -16.26 3.43
C THR A 72 2.78 -15.51 3.57
N VAL A 73 3.84 -16.22 3.97
CA VAL A 73 5.20 -15.67 4.09
C VAL A 73 5.69 -15.14 2.75
N ALA A 74 5.53 -15.93 1.68
CA ALA A 74 5.98 -15.54 0.35
C ALA A 74 5.35 -14.21 -0.08
N LEU A 75 4.02 -14.10 0.01
CA LEU A 75 3.27 -12.91 -0.43
C LEU A 75 3.66 -11.64 0.32
N PHE A 76 3.72 -11.70 1.66
CA PHE A 76 4.04 -10.51 2.46
C PHE A 76 5.51 -10.09 2.35
N LEU A 77 6.41 -11.03 2.05
CA LEU A 77 7.84 -10.73 1.90
C LEU A 77 8.26 -10.46 0.44
N LEU A 78 7.33 -10.38 -0.51
CA LEU A 78 7.67 -10.09 -1.91
C LEU A 78 8.44 -8.77 -2.06
N TYR A 79 8.01 -7.69 -1.39
CA TYR A 79 8.68 -6.40 -1.49
C TYR A 79 10.18 -6.48 -1.16
N PRO A 80 10.62 -6.94 0.04
CA PRO A 80 12.04 -7.04 0.36
C PRO A 80 12.80 -8.08 -0.50
N ILE A 81 12.18 -9.24 -0.80
CA ILE A 81 12.82 -10.28 -1.63
C ILE A 81 13.17 -9.73 -3.03
N THR A 82 12.33 -8.84 -3.52
CA THR A 82 12.33 -8.41 -4.93
C THR A 82 12.86 -7.00 -5.09
N ALA A 83 13.33 -6.42 -3.99
CA ALA A 83 14.06 -5.17 -3.95
C ALA A 83 15.21 -5.20 -4.96
N PRO A 84 15.24 -4.26 -5.92
CA PRO A 84 16.35 -4.17 -6.84
C PRO A 84 17.60 -3.82 -6.05
N HIS A 85 18.72 -4.47 -6.39
CA HIS A 85 20.02 -4.30 -5.73
C HIS A 85 20.04 -4.52 -4.19
N GLY A 86 18.93 -4.99 -3.59
CA GLY A 86 18.82 -5.17 -2.14
C GLY A 86 18.55 -3.88 -1.36
N ILE A 87 18.08 -2.82 -2.04
CA ILE A 87 17.95 -1.48 -1.45
C ILE A 87 16.49 -1.03 -1.36
N ILE A 88 16.20 -0.07 -0.49
CA ILE A 88 14.86 0.54 -0.38
C ILE A 88 14.53 1.22 -1.72
N TYR A 89 13.34 0.98 -2.24
CA TYR A 89 12.96 1.46 -3.56
C TYR A 89 11.55 2.02 -3.61
N GLY A 90 11.37 3.00 -4.49
CA GLY A 90 10.12 3.73 -4.61
C GLY A 90 10.04 4.89 -3.63
N ARG A 91 9.33 5.91 -4.07
CA ARG A 91 9.25 7.22 -3.43
C ARG A 91 8.77 7.21 -1.98
N ASP A 92 7.57 6.68 -1.73
CA ASP A 92 7.02 6.66 -0.36
C ASP A 92 7.93 5.89 0.62
N PRO A 93 8.44 4.68 0.30
CA PRO A 93 9.43 4.01 1.15
C PRO A 93 10.68 4.85 1.42
N ILE A 94 11.23 5.51 0.40
CA ILE A 94 12.45 6.31 0.50
C ILE A 94 12.24 7.51 1.45
N TYR A 95 11.14 8.26 1.33
CA TYR A 95 10.87 9.37 2.25
C TYR A 95 10.51 8.91 3.66
N ASN A 96 9.83 7.76 3.80
CA ASN A 96 9.62 7.15 5.10
C ASN A 96 10.95 6.72 5.75
N PHE A 97 11.90 6.23 4.95
CA PHE A 97 13.23 5.91 5.43
C PHE A 97 13.98 7.16 5.89
N ALA A 98 13.93 8.26 5.13
CA ALA A 98 14.53 9.54 5.51
C ALA A 98 14.09 9.95 6.93
N PHE A 99 12.79 9.88 7.20
CA PHE A 99 12.21 10.15 8.51
C PHE A 99 12.66 9.15 9.57
N THR A 100 12.57 7.84 9.29
CA THR A 100 13.00 6.82 10.24
C THR A 100 14.48 6.97 10.59
N ASN A 101 15.34 7.28 9.62
CA ASN A 101 16.77 7.47 9.80
C ASN A 101 17.07 8.71 10.64
N GLN A 102 16.35 9.82 10.44
CA GLN A 102 16.47 11.00 11.30
C GLN A 102 16.15 10.66 12.76
N VAL A 103 15.05 9.95 13.02
CA VAL A 103 14.67 9.59 14.39
C VAL A 103 15.69 8.60 14.99
N ALA A 104 16.22 7.68 14.18
CA ALA A 104 17.22 6.73 14.62
C ALA A 104 18.55 7.42 15.00
N THR A 105 18.94 8.46 14.27
CA THR A 105 20.17 9.23 14.53
C THR A 105 20.02 10.23 15.66
N THR A 106 18.97 11.05 15.63
CA THR A 106 18.75 12.12 16.62
C THR A 106 18.16 11.61 17.94
N GLY A 107 17.36 10.53 17.86
CA GLY A 107 16.62 10.01 19.00
C GLY A 107 15.30 10.66 19.32
N PHE A 108 14.91 11.68 18.56
CA PHE A 108 13.70 12.44 18.83
C PHE A 108 12.83 12.50 17.59
N TRP A 109 11.52 12.36 17.79
CA TRP A 109 10.54 12.71 16.77
C TRP A 109 10.25 14.20 16.89
N GLN A 110 10.53 14.94 15.81
CA GLN A 110 10.16 16.33 15.67
C GLN A 110 9.29 16.49 14.41
N PRO A 111 7.95 16.61 14.54
CA PRO A 111 7.09 16.81 13.38
C PRO A 111 7.44 18.13 12.70
N GLY A 112 7.54 18.15 11.37
CA GLY A 112 7.90 19.38 10.65
C GLY A 112 9.39 19.54 10.31
N SER A 113 10.26 18.61 10.72
CA SER A 113 11.72 18.88 10.82
C SER A 113 12.58 18.30 9.69
N ILE A 114 11.97 17.65 8.71
CA ILE A 114 12.68 17.01 7.60
C ILE A 114 12.62 17.90 6.37
N GLY A 115 13.71 17.94 5.60
CA GLY A 115 13.73 18.66 4.33
C GLY A 115 12.81 18.07 3.26
N GLY A 116 12.32 18.92 2.37
CA GLY A 116 11.55 18.52 1.18
C GLY A 116 10.25 17.79 1.50
N LEU A 117 9.93 16.76 0.70
CA LEU A 117 8.65 16.04 0.82
C LEU A 117 8.57 15.11 2.03
N ALA A 118 9.72 14.67 2.56
CA ALA A 118 9.76 13.83 3.75
C ALA A 118 9.21 14.53 5.01
N ASP A 119 9.11 15.87 5.01
CA ASP A 119 8.45 16.63 6.08
C ASP A 119 7.05 16.10 6.38
N THR A 120 6.25 15.93 5.34
CA THR A 120 4.83 15.54 5.46
C THR A 120 4.66 14.14 6.06
N TYR A 121 5.64 13.26 5.84
CA TYR A 121 5.68 11.93 6.44
C TYR A 121 5.98 11.99 7.94
N SER A 122 6.76 12.98 8.41
CA SER A 122 7.05 13.15 9.84
C SER A 122 5.80 13.46 10.69
N LEU A 123 4.69 13.87 10.07
CA LEU A 123 3.46 14.25 10.74
C LEU A 123 2.61 13.05 11.18
N TYR A 124 2.93 11.82 10.73
CA TYR A 124 2.30 10.58 11.16
C TYR A 124 3.36 9.58 11.65
N PRO A 125 3.76 9.65 12.94
CA PRO A 125 5.04 9.12 13.39
C PRO A 125 5.05 7.62 13.68
N LEU A 126 3.90 7.00 13.96
CA LEU A 126 3.89 5.77 14.76
C LEU A 126 4.70 4.64 14.13
N GLY A 127 4.53 4.41 12.82
CA GLY A 127 5.24 3.37 12.10
C GLY A 127 6.75 3.63 12.02
N ASN A 128 7.14 4.83 11.65
CA ASN A 128 8.53 5.21 11.43
C ASN A 128 9.33 5.32 12.73
N VAL A 129 8.73 5.88 13.78
CA VAL A 129 9.35 5.98 15.11
C VAL A 129 9.55 4.60 15.73
N PHE A 130 8.59 3.69 15.56
CA PHE A 130 8.76 2.30 16.01
C PHE A 130 9.93 1.62 15.29
N GLN A 131 10.02 1.77 13.97
CA GLN A 131 11.13 1.21 13.19
C GLN A 131 12.47 1.84 13.59
N ALA A 132 12.51 3.16 13.78
CA ALA A 132 13.71 3.88 14.23
C ALA A 132 14.19 3.40 15.60
N TYR A 133 13.26 3.16 16.53
CA TYR A 133 13.56 2.60 17.84
C TYR A 133 14.21 1.22 17.71
N LEU A 134 13.66 0.33 16.88
CA LEU A 134 14.24 -1.01 16.66
C LEU A 134 15.63 -0.93 16.02
N ILE A 135 15.79 -0.13 14.97
CA ILE A 135 17.07 0.08 14.28
C ILE A 135 18.13 0.55 15.28
N ARG A 136 17.80 1.59 16.05
CA ARG A 136 18.73 2.19 17.02
C ARG A 136 19.07 1.24 18.16
N THR A 137 18.08 0.60 18.76
CA THR A 137 18.29 -0.25 19.96
C THR A 137 19.00 -1.55 19.64
N ALA A 138 18.75 -2.14 18.47
CA ALA A 138 19.42 -3.36 18.04
C ALA A 138 20.72 -3.12 17.26
N GLY A 139 21.09 -1.85 16.99
CA GLY A 139 22.29 -1.50 16.23
C GLY A 139 22.29 -2.04 14.80
N LEU A 140 21.10 -2.11 14.17
CA LEU A 140 20.96 -2.65 12.82
C LEU A 140 21.35 -1.61 11.77
N ASP A 141 21.83 -2.07 10.61
CA ASP A 141 21.94 -1.24 9.43
C ASP A 141 20.55 -0.69 9.06
N GLY A 142 20.40 0.64 9.06
CA GLY A 142 19.11 1.29 8.87
C GLY A 142 18.47 0.98 7.51
N GLU A 143 19.26 0.96 6.43
CA GLU A 143 18.75 0.74 5.07
C GLU A 143 18.24 -0.69 4.93
N VAL A 144 19.03 -1.66 5.42
CA VAL A 144 18.67 -3.07 5.38
C VAL A 144 17.50 -3.35 6.32
N ALA A 145 17.55 -2.89 7.57
CA ALA A 145 16.51 -3.18 8.54
C ALA A 145 15.16 -2.58 8.13
N PHE A 146 15.14 -1.32 7.69
CA PHE A 146 13.91 -0.67 7.25
C PHE A 146 13.22 -1.44 6.12
N LEU A 147 13.99 -1.97 5.16
CA LEU A 147 13.47 -2.78 4.05
C LEU A 147 12.61 -3.97 4.53
N TRP A 148 12.93 -4.56 5.68
CA TRP A 148 12.28 -5.78 6.20
C TRP A 148 11.25 -5.54 7.30
N LEU A 149 11.40 -4.48 8.11
CA LEU A 149 10.63 -4.31 9.35
C LEU A 149 9.11 -4.27 9.12
N GLU A 150 8.60 -3.33 8.32
CA GLU A 150 7.15 -3.24 8.07
C GLU A 150 6.59 -4.53 7.42
N PRO A 151 7.18 -5.10 6.35
CA PRO A 151 6.71 -6.36 5.76
C PRO A 151 6.59 -7.51 6.78
N VAL A 152 7.57 -7.65 7.67
CA VAL A 152 7.57 -8.68 8.72
C VAL A 152 6.46 -8.41 9.75
N ILE A 153 6.31 -7.17 10.22
CA ILE A 153 5.27 -6.82 11.20
C ILE A 153 3.87 -7.05 10.59
N ARG A 154 3.67 -6.69 9.31
CA ARG A 154 2.42 -6.94 8.59
C ARG A 154 2.16 -8.44 8.42
N LEU A 155 3.18 -9.24 8.07
CA LEU A 155 3.09 -10.70 8.00
C LEU A 155 2.63 -11.33 9.33
N LEU A 156 3.13 -10.81 10.46
CA LEU A 156 2.78 -11.34 11.79
C LEU A 156 1.37 -10.95 12.22
N ALA A 157 0.94 -9.72 11.93
CA ALA A 157 -0.31 -9.19 12.46
C ALA A 157 -1.53 -9.35 11.52
N VAL A 158 -1.36 -9.04 10.23
CA VAL A 158 -2.50 -8.90 9.30
C VAL A 158 -3.15 -10.25 8.97
N PRO A 159 -2.42 -11.30 8.52
CA PRO A 159 -3.03 -12.60 8.24
C PRO A 159 -3.74 -13.21 9.46
N ALA A 160 -3.13 -13.10 10.63
CA ALA A 160 -3.69 -13.59 11.89
C ALA A 160 -5.00 -12.88 12.22
N THR A 161 -5.05 -11.55 12.05
CA THR A 161 -6.24 -10.75 12.35
C THR A 161 -7.37 -11.00 11.35
N VAL A 162 -7.07 -11.05 10.05
CA VAL A 162 -8.03 -11.39 8.99
C VAL A 162 -8.64 -12.78 9.23
N TYR A 163 -7.80 -13.77 9.51
CA TYR A 163 -8.25 -15.13 9.81
C TYR A 163 -9.07 -15.16 11.12
N ALA A 164 -8.65 -14.43 12.15
CA ALA A 164 -9.35 -14.36 13.44
C ALA A 164 -10.76 -13.76 13.32
N ILE A 165 -10.93 -12.71 12.50
CA ILE A 165 -12.24 -12.11 12.20
C ILE A 165 -13.10 -13.12 11.45
N GLY A 166 -12.58 -13.68 10.34
CA GLY A 166 -13.30 -14.67 9.53
C GLY A 166 -13.72 -15.91 10.33
N GLN A 167 -12.84 -16.43 11.19
CA GLN A 167 -13.11 -17.63 11.98
C GLN A 167 -14.21 -17.40 13.01
N ARG A 168 -14.20 -16.25 13.70
CA ARG A 168 -15.21 -15.93 14.74
C ARG A 168 -16.60 -15.79 14.15
N VAL A 169 -16.70 -15.26 12.94
CA VAL A 169 -17.98 -14.98 12.29
C VAL A 169 -18.51 -16.20 11.54
N PHE A 170 -17.65 -16.83 10.73
CA PHE A 170 -18.07 -17.81 9.73
C PHE A 170 -17.43 -19.20 9.87
N GLY A 171 -16.44 -19.36 10.75
CA GLY A 171 -15.71 -20.61 10.94
C GLY A 171 -14.47 -20.77 10.06
N ARG A 172 -13.70 -21.83 10.33
CA ARG A 172 -12.31 -22.00 9.84
C ARG A 172 -12.16 -22.08 8.31
N ARG A 173 -13.11 -22.69 7.60
CA ARG A 173 -13.03 -22.81 6.12
C ARG A 173 -13.21 -21.46 5.44
N ILE A 174 -14.20 -20.68 5.86
CA ILE A 174 -14.45 -19.34 5.33
C ILE A 174 -13.31 -18.41 5.75
N ALA A 175 -12.76 -18.56 6.96
CA ALA A 175 -11.59 -17.81 7.39
C ALA A 175 -10.37 -18.04 6.49
N ALA A 176 -10.07 -19.30 6.15
CA ALA A 176 -8.96 -19.63 5.26
C ALA A 176 -9.18 -19.06 3.84
N LEU A 177 -10.35 -19.27 3.24
CA LEU A 177 -10.65 -18.69 1.91
C LEU A 177 -10.74 -17.16 1.94
N GLY A 178 -11.21 -16.58 3.05
CA GLY A 178 -11.25 -15.14 3.24
C GLY A 178 -9.84 -14.56 3.29
N LEU A 179 -8.90 -15.23 3.96
CA LEU A 179 -7.49 -14.87 3.95
C LEU A 179 -6.88 -15.03 2.54
N PHE A 180 -7.21 -16.10 1.81
CA PHE A 180 -6.79 -16.26 0.42
C PHE A 180 -7.26 -15.10 -0.47
N VAL A 181 -8.54 -14.73 -0.37
CA VAL A 181 -9.10 -13.59 -1.12
C VAL A 181 -8.44 -12.28 -0.70
N TYR A 182 -8.23 -12.07 0.61
CA TYR A 182 -7.56 -10.88 1.13
C TYR A 182 -6.12 -10.76 0.61
N MET A 183 -5.37 -11.87 0.59
CA MET A 183 -4.01 -11.90 0.05
C MET A 183 -3.94 -11.66 -1.45
N GLY A 184 -5.02 -11.92 -2.19
CA GLY A 184 -5.15 -11.55 -3.60
C GLY A 184 -5.53 -10.09 -3.84
N THR A 185 -5.58 -9.26 -2.78
CA THR A 185 -5.83 -7.82 -2.94
C THR A 185 -4.61 -7.16 -3.59
N ALA A 186 -4.85 -6.27 -4.55
CA ALA A 186 -3.79 -5.60 -5.30
C ALA A 186 -2.72 -4.95 -4.43
N SER A 187 -3.16 -4.32 -3.35
CA SER A 187 -2.30 -3.68 -2.35
C SER A 187 -1.31 -4.64 -1.66
N ILE A 188 -1.61 -5.94 -1.56
CA ILE A 188 -0.74 -6.93 -0.90
C ILE A 188 0.47 -7.29 -1.78
N LEU A 189 0.34 -7.29 -3.10
CA LEU A 189 1.52 -7.44 -3.97
C LEU A 189 2.36 -6.17 -4.04
N PHE A 190 1.71 -5.02 -3.85
CA PHE A 190 2.37 -3.75 -3.58
C PHE A 190 2.60 -3.53 -2.10
N ASN A 191 3.10 -4.54 -1.38
CA ASN A 191 3.47 -4.44 0.03
C ASN A 191 4.67 -3.49 0.30
N THR A 192 4.78 -2.40 -0.48
CA THR A 192 5.73 -1.33 -0.29
C THR A 192 5.50 -0.68 1.05
N ILE A 193 6.60 -0.37 1.72
CA ILE A 193 6.63 0.24 3.05
C ILE A 193 5.97 1.60 2.97
N VAL A 194 4.82 1.75 3.61
CA VAL A 194 4.09 3.00 3.65
C VAL A 194 3.30 3.10 4.95
N GLN A 195 3.07 4.34 5.38
CA GLN A 195 2.34 4.64 6.61
C GLN A 195 0.93 4.02 6.69
N GLN A 196 0.23 3.90 5.55
CA GLN A 196 -1.07 3.21 5.51
C GLN A 196 -0.94 1.70 5.71
N GLY A 197 0.19 1.10 5.30
CA GLY A 197 0.53 -0.30 5.53
C GLY A 197 0.72 -0.63 7.01
N MET A 198 1.20 0.33 7.80
CA MET A 198 1.14 0.23 9.27
C MET A 198 -0.28 0.46 9.79
N GLY A 199 -1.04 1.38 9.18
CA GLY A 199 -2.42 1.68 9.57
C GLY A 199 -3.38 0.48 9.49
N ILE A 200 -3.25 -0.39 8.49
CA ILE A 200 -4.11 -1.60 8.38
C ILE A 200 -3.94 -2.56 9.57
N ILE A 201 -2.77 -2.59 10.21
CA ILE A 201 -2.54 -3.38 11.43
C ILE A 201 -3.47 -2.89 12.54
N PHE A 202 -3.43 -1.58 12.83
CA PHE A 202 -4.25 -0.98 13.88
C PHE A 202 -5.74 -1.03 13.55
N VAL A 203 -6.13 -0.77 12.30
CA VAL A 203 -7.53 -0.84 11.88
C VAL A 203 -8.08 -2.27 11.99
N SER A 204 -7.35 -3.27 11.52
CA SER A 204 -7.80 -4.66 11.60
C SER A 204 -7.91 -5.14 13.06
N LEU A 205 -6.95 -4.79 13.91
CA LEU A 205 -7.00 -5.07 15.34
C LEU A 205 -8.14 -4.32 16.04
N ALA A 206 -8.42 -3.07 15.67
CA ALA A 206 -9.53 -2.30 16.22
C ALA A 206 -10.89 -2.94 15.84
N PHE A 207 -11.04 -3.43 14.61
CA PHE A 207 -12.22 -4.21 14.23
C PHE A 207 -12.34 -5.53 15.00
N LEU A 208 -11.23 -6.22 15.23
CA LEU A 208 -11.22 -7.42 16.07
C LEU A 208 -11.62 -7.09 17.52
N ALA A 209 -11.12 -5.99 18.09
CA ALA A 209 -11.51 -5.51 19.42
C ALA A 209 -13.01 -5.18 19.49
N LEU A 210 -13.57 -4.50 18.48
CA LEU A 210 -15.02 -4.25 18.38
C LEU A 210 -15.82 -5.56 18.31
N LEU A 211 -15.35 -6.53 17.54
CA LEU A 211 -16.00 -7.85 17.44
C LEU A 211 -15.96 -8.58 18.80
N LEU A 212 -14.86 -8.49 19.54
CA LEU A 212 -14.76 -9.08 20.89
C LEU A 212 -15.68 -8.37 21.88
N LEU A 213 -15.75 -7.03 21.83
CA LEU A 213 -16.62 -6.24 22.70
C LEU A 213 -18.10 -6.53 22.49
N ALA A 214 -18.52 -6.81 21.26
CA ALA A 214 -19.90 -7.19 20.95
C ALA A 214 -20.35 -8.47 21.65
N HIS A 215 -19.41 -9.33 22.06
CA HIS A 215 -19.68 -10.62 22.70
C HIS A 215 -19.15 -10.70 24.15
N SER A 216 -18.56 -9.63 24.67
CA SER A 216 -17.94 -9.63 26.00
C SER A 216 -18.99 -9.35 27.08
N PRO A 217 -19.09 -10.18 28.14
CA PRO A 217 -19.97 -9.89 29.27
C PRO A 217 -19.52 -8.61 30.00
N PRO A 218 -20.43 -7.91 30.71
CA PRO A 218 -20.06 -6.78 31.55
C PRO A 218 -19.00 -7.17 32.59
N GLY A 219 -17.99 -6.31 32.80
CA GLY A 219 -16.94 -6.53 33.80
C GLY A 219 -15.55 -6.14 33.32
N ALA A 220 -14.53 -6.60 34.06
CA ALA A 220 -13.13 -6.21 33.84
C ALA A 220 -12.60 -6.57 32.44
N ALA A 221 -12.98 -7.72 31.88
CA ALA A 221 -12.55 -8.14 30.55
C ALA A 221 -13.06 -7.19 29.45
N ARG A 222 -14.31 -6.74 29.57
CA ARG A 222 -14.88 -5.75 28.66
C ARG A 222 -14.17 -4.40 28.78
N PHE A 223 -13.98 -3.90 30.00
CA PHE A 223 -13.26 -2.64 30.23
C PHE A 223 -11.84 -2.66 29.65
N ARG A 224 -11.10 -3.76 29.85
CA ARG A 224 -9.77 -3.95 29.24
C ARG A 224 -9.82 -3.94 27.71
N THR A 225 -10.87 -4.51 27.12
CA THR A 225 -11.04 -4.52 25.66
C THR A 225 -11.47 -3.13 25.14
N GLU A 226 -12.22 -2.35 25.91
CA GLU A 226 -12.55 -0.94 25.60
C GLU A 226 -11.27 -0.07 25.62
N ILE A 227 -10.39 -0.26 26.62
CA ILE A 227 -9.07 0.39 26.66
C ILE A 227 -8.22 -0.05 25.46
N LEU A 228 -8.18 -1.34 25.16
CA LEU A 228 -7.44 -1.86 24.00
C LEU A 228 -7.94 -1.21 22.71
N PHE A 229 -9.26 -1.11 22.52
CA PHE A 229 -9.83 -0.40 21.38
C PHE A 229 -9.37 1.06 21.34
N ALA A 230 -9.42 1.78 22.47
CA ALA A 230 -9.00 3.17 22.54
C ALA A 230 -7.52 3.36 22.14
N LEU A 231 -6.63 2.50 22.64
CA LEU A 231 -5.20 2.51 22.27
C LEU A 231 -4.98 2.19 20.78
N LEU A 232 -5.70 1.20 20.24
CA LEU A 232 -5.64 0.87 18.82
C LEU A 232 -6.17 2.01 17.95
N ALA A 233 -7.26 2.65 18.37
CA ALA A 233 -7.88 3.79 17.71
C ALA A 233 -6.94 5.00 17.68
N LEU A 234 -6.24 5.29 18.79
CA LEU A 234 -5.14 6.27 18.82
C LEU A 234 -4.02 5.88 17.84
N GLY A 235 -3.66 4.60 17.81
CA GLY A 235 -2.69 4.07 16.86
C GLY A 235 -3.08 4.33 15.40
N VAL A 236 -4.36 4.11 15.03
CA VAL A 236 -4.89 4.44 13.70
C VAL A 236 -4.65 5.92 13.37
N VAL A 237 -5.00 6.82 14.28
CA VAL A 237 -4.82 8.29 14.10
C VAL A 237 -3.36 8.65 13.82
N MET A 238 -2.43 8.04 14.53
CA MET A 238 -0.99 8.33 14.42
C MET A 238 -0.30 7.59 13.27
N THR A 239 -0.99 6.67 12.56
CA THR A 239 -0.39 5.93 11.44
C THR A 239 -0.43 6.71 10.14
N HIS A 240 -1.58 7.25 9.73
CA HIS A 240 -1.75 8.01 8.49
C HIS A 240 -3.14 8.66 8.42
N HIS A 241 -3.25 9.78 7.71
CA HIS A 241 -4.53 10.46 7.46
C HIS A 241 -5.55 9.57 6.75
N LEU A 242 -5.20 8.95 5.62
CA LEU A 242 -6.07 8.04 4.87
C LEU A 242 -6.64 6.89 5.73
N SER A 243 -5.79 6.20 6.51
CA SER A 243 -6.23 5.15 7.45
C SER A 243 -7.29 5.69 8.42
N SER A 244 -7.06 6.90 8.93
CA SER A 244 -7.93 7.58 9.88
C SER A 244 -9.26 7.98 9.26
N TYR A 245 -9.25 8.49 8.04
CA TYR A 245 -10.46 8.91 7.32
C TYR A 245 -11.31 7.71 6.92
N ILE A 246 -10.69 6.63 6.44
CA ILE A 246 -11.38 5.37 6.17
C ILE A 246 -12.05 4.89 7.44
N PHE A 247 -11.32 4.83 8.56
CA PHE A 247 -11.89 4.34 9.82
C PHE A 247 -12.96 5.27 10.39
N ALA A 248 -12.81 6.59 10.27
CA ALA A 248 -13.82 7.58 10.67
C ALA A 248 -15.13 7.40 9.90
N ALA A 249 -15.03 7.40 8.55
CA ALA A 249 -16.18 7.19 7.67
C ALA A 249 -16.85 5.85 7.96
N TRP A 250 -16.05 4.82 8.27
CA TRP A 250 -16.56 3.50 8.60
C TRP A 250 -17.35 3.48 9.92
N LEU A 251 -16.80 4.05 10.99
CA LEU A 251 -17.47 4.14 12.29
C LEU A 251 -18.74 4.99 12.22
N LEU A 252 -18.72 6.11 11.49
CA LEU A 252 -19.90 6.95 11.24
C LEU A 252 -20.98 6.18 10.47
N GLY A 253 -20.60 5.46 9.41
CA GLY A 253 -21.52 4.62 8.65
C GLY A 253 -22.15 3.51 9.49
N LEU A 254 -21.37 2.85 10.34
CA LEU A 254 -21.88 1.87 11.29
C LEU A 254 -22.82 2.51 12.32
N ALA A 255 -22.49 3.68 12.86
CA ALA A 255 -23.31 4.40 13.82
C ALA A 255 -24.67 4.78 13.20
N ALA A 256 -24.67 5.29 11.97
CA ALA A 256 -25.88 5.61 11.22
C ALA A 256 -26.75 4.37 11.00
N MET A 257 -26.18 3.26 10.53
CA MET A 257 -26.93 2.01 10.30
C MET A 257 -27.51 1.41 11.59
N VAL A 258 -26.77 1.44 12.70
CA VAL A 258 -27.26 0.98 14.02
C VAL A 258 -28.35 1.91 14.56
N GLY A 259 -28.25 3.21 14.28
CA GLY A 259 -29.29 4.19 14.58
C GLY A 259 -30.61 3.87 13.88
N VAL A 260 -30.54 3.56 12.57
CA VAL A 260 -31.70 3.24 11.72
C VAL A 260 -32.28 1.85 12.03
N ARG A 261 -31.44 0.81 12.15
CA ARG A 261 -31.88 -0.57 12.38
C ARG A 261 -31.70 -0.97 13.84
N ARG A 262 -32.70 -0.65 14.66
CA ARG A 262 -32.71 -0.98 16.11
C ARG A 262 -32.44 -2.47 16.39
N SER A 263 -32.90 -3.37 15.53
CA SER A 263 -32.68 -4.82 15.65
C SER A 263 -31.20 -5.24 15.58
N TRP A 264 -30.32 -4.38 15.07
CA TRP A 264 -28.88 -4.65 14.98
C TRP A 264 -28.12 -4.27 16.24
N ARG A 265 -28.71 -3.48 17.15
CA ARG A 265 -28.02 -2.95 18.34
C ARG A 265 -27.41 -4.03 19.22
N SER A 266 -28.06 -5.19 19.33
CA SER A 266 -27.56 -6.33 20.12
C SER A 266 -26.30 -6.98 19.56
N SER A 267 -25.96 -6.73 18.29
CA SER A 267 -24.76 -7.27 17.63
C SER A 267 -23.56 -6.33 17.69
N PHE A 268 -23.71 -5.14 18.30
CA PHE A 268 -22.65 -4.15 18.42
C PHE A 268 -22.23 -3.98 19.89
N PRO A 269 -20.99 -3.51 20.14
CA PRO A 269 -20.54 -3.19 21.48
C PRO A 269 -21.54 -2.27 22.20
N PRO A 270 -21.86 -2.54 23.47
CA PRO A 270 -22.63 -1.57 24.24
C PRO A 270 -21.75 -0.33 24.39
N ARG A 271 -22.31 0.87 24.17
CA ARG A 271 -21.57 2.15 24.06
C ARG A 271 -20.75 2.32 22.78
N PHE A 272 -21.06 1.59 21.69
CA PHE A 272 -20.43 1.83 20.38
C PHE A 272 -20.36 3.31 19.98
N GLY A 273 -21.45 4.08 20.20
CA GLY A 273 -21.46 5.51 19.92
C GLY A 273 -20.42 6.32 20.70
N VAL A 274 -20.11 5.94 21.95
CA VAL A 274 -19.06 6.58 22.75
C VAL A 274 -17.68 6.25 22.19
N LEU A 275 -17.44 4.99 21.81
CA LEU A 275 -16.18 4.56 21.19
C LEU A 275 -15.95 5.27 19.84
N ALA A 276 -17.01 5.46 19.04
CA ALA A 276 -16.95 6.21 17.80
C ALA A 276 -16.68 7.71 18.05
N ALA A 277 -17.38 8.32 19.01
CA ALA A 277 -17.15 9.72 19.39
C ALA A 277 -15.73 9.94 19.93
N TYR A 278 -15.20 9.00 20.73
CA TYR A 278 -13.82 9.03 21.20
C TYR A 278 -12.84 9.08 20.03
N PHE A 279 -12.98 8.18 19.05
CA PHE A 279 -12.09 8.16 17.89
C PHE A 279 -12.15 9.48 17.10
N LEU A 280 -13.36 10.01 16.84
CA LEU A 280 -13.53 11.28 16.13
C LEU A 280 -12.94 12.46 16.91
N GLY A 281 -13.09 12.47 18.23
CA GLY A 281 -12.50 13.50 19.10
C GLY A 281 -10.97 13.47 19.07
N VAL A 282 -10.36 12.29 19.18
CA VAL A 282 -8.90 12.12 19.08
C VAL A 282 -8.39 12.49 17.69
N LEU A 283 -9.07 12.07 16.63
CA LEU A 283 -8.72 12.43 15.26
C LEU A 283 -8.78 13.96 15.05
N GLY A 284 -9.86 14.60 15.49
CA GLY A 284 -10.01 16.05 15.41
C GLY A 284 -8.91 16.80 16.16
N LEU A 285 -8.61 16.36 17.39
CA LEU A 285 -7.52 16.93 18.19
C LEU A 285 -6.16 16.76 17.49
N TYR A 286 -5.87 15.58 16.95
CA TYR A 286 -4.61 15.31 16.25
C TYR A 286 -4.45 16.16 14.98
N ILE A 287 -5.55 16.32 14.22
CA ILE A 287 -5.56 17.18 13.03
C ILE A 287 -5.21 18.61 13.42
N VAL A 288 -5.86 19.17 14.43
CA VAL A 288 -5.66 20.57 14.84
C VAL A 288 -4.26 20.79 15.44
N THR A 289 -3.72 19.81 16.18
CA THR A 289 -2.48 20.00 16.94
C THR A 289 -1.21 19.57 16.22
N VAL A 290 -1.28 18.58 15.32
CA VAL A 290 -0.09 17.99 14.69
C VAL A 290 -0.16 18.09 13.17
N SER A 291 -1.22 17.56 12.57
CA SER A 291 -1.23 17.33 11.12
C SER A 291 -1.86 18.45 10.29
N TYR A 292 -2.25 19.58 10.89
CA TYR A 292 -2.87 20.70 10.18
C TYR A 292 -1.97 21.22 9.03
N ARG A 293 -0.65 21.20 9.26
CA ARG A 293 0.35 21.58 8.25
C ARG A 293 0.26 20.78 6.95
N VAL A 294 -0.20 19.52 6.97
CA VAL A 294 -0.40 18.72 5.75
C VAL A 294 -1.31 19.45 4.77
N PHE A 295 -2.38 20.07 5.27
CA PHE A 295 -3.38 20.76 4.45
C PHE A 295 -2.85 22.07 3.86
N ILE A 296 -1.90 22.71 4.53
CA ILE A 296 -1.23 23.92 4.04
C ILE A 296 -0.23 23.55 2.94
N VAL A 297 0.59 22.50 3.17
CA VAL A 297 1.68 22.11 2.26
C VAL A 297 1.19 21.50 0.95
N HIS A 298 0.04 20.81 0.95
CA HIS A 298 -0.47 20.16 -0.26
C HIS A 298 -1.41 21.04 -1.10
N GLU A 299 -1.74 22.26 -0.67
CA GLU A 299 -2.61 23.23 -1.37
C GLU A 299 -3.91 22.63 -1.98
N GLN A 300 -4.44 21.54 -1.40
CA GLN A 300 -5.67 20.93 -1.92
C GLN A 300 -6.87 21.66 -1.33
N SER A 301 -7.52 22.49 -2.14
CA SER A 301 -8.81 23.05 -1.76
C SER A 301 -9.87 21.95 -1.68
N LEU A 302 -10.79 22.07 -0.72
CA LEU A 302 -11.96 21.18 -0.63
C LEU A 302 -12.72 21.15 -1.96
N GLN A 303 -12.77 22.29 -2.67
CA GLN A 303 -13.39 22.40 -3.98
C GLN A 303 -12.73 21.46 -5.00
N LEU A 304 -11.40 21.46 -5.11
CA LEU A 304 -10.67 20.57 -6.03
C LEU A 304 -10.93 19.08 -5.71
N ILE A 305 -11.04 18.73 -4.43
CA ILE A 305 -11.36 17.35 -4.00
C ILE A 305 -12.79 16.99 -4.39
N LEU A 306 -13.75 17.90 -4.19
CA LEU A 306 -15.15 17.70 -4.58
C LEU A 306 -15.31 17.60 -6.09
N ASP A 307 -14.62 18.44 -6.85
CA ASP A 307 -14.65 18.40 -8.32
C ASP A 307 -14.11 17.06 -8.85
N ARG A 308 -13.02 16.54 -8.25
CA ARG A 308 -12.48 15.20 -8.53
C ARG A 308 -13.43 14.04 -8.23
N LEU A 309 -14.36 14.22 -7.30
CA LEU A 309 -15.34 13.19 -6.92
C LEU A 309 -16.63 13.27 -7.73
N ILE A 310 -17.10 14.48 -8.03
CA ILE A 310 -18.44 14.73 -8.58
C ILE A 310 -18.42 14.78 -10.11
N ALA A 311 -17.37 15.36 -10.69
CA ALA A 311 -17.24 15.55 -12.14
C ALA A 311 -15.80 15.22 -12.60
N PRO A 312 -15.33 13.97 -12.40
CA PRO A 312 -13.98 13.57 -12.78
C PRO A 312 -13.67 13.80 -14.27
N GLU A 313 -14.69 13.78 -15.14
CA GLU A 313 -14.61 14.08 -16.57
C GLU A 313 -14.44 15.56 -16.91
N SER A 314 -14.83 16.46 -15.99
CA SER A 314 -14.64 17.91 -16.16
C SER A 314 -13.20 18.34 -15.91
N LEU A 315 -12.41 17.45 -15.31
CA LEU A 315 -11.00 17.64 -15.12
C LEU A 315 -10.26 17.27 -16.41
N PRO A 316 -9.30 18.09 -16.86
CA PRO A 316 -8.54 17.81 -18.07
C PRO A 316 -7.97 16.37 -18.04
N THR A 317 -8.38 15.57 -19.02
CA THR A 317 -8.19 14.10 -19.12
C THR A 317 -6.74 13.61 -19.13
N SER A 318 -5.74 14.49 -18.95
CA SER A 318 -4.35 14.08 -18.89
C SER A 318 -3.36 15.10 -18.28
N THR A 319 -3.78 16.20 -17.65
CA THR A 319 -2.79 17.23 -17.23
C THR A 319 -2.26 17.07 -15.82
N THR A 320 -2.99 16.41 -14.92
CA THR A 320 -2.49 16.15 -13.57
C THR A 320 -1.72 14.83 -13.50
N PRO A 321 -0.46 14.84 -13.06
CA PRO A 321 0.33 13.64 -12.82
C PRO A 321 -0.38 12.73 -11.80
N ARG A 322 -0.38 11.40 -12.06
CA ARG A 322 -1.10 10.40 -11.26
C ARG A 322 -0.47 10.18 -9.88
N LEU A 323 -1.03 10.79 -8.82
CA LEU A 323 -0.46 10.73 -7.46
C LEU A 323 0.05 9.34 -7.07
N GLY A 324 1.34 9.29 -6.72
CA GLY A 324 1.94 8.17 -6.00
C GLY A 324 2.29 6.94 -6.83
N ARG A 325 2.04 6.91 -8.16
CA ARG A 325 2.59 5.98 -9.18
C ARG A 325 1.81 6.06 -10.51
N THR A 326 2.48 5.82 -11.63
CA THR A 326 1.84 5.70 -12.95
C THR A 326 1.36 4.26 -13.23
N PHE A 327 0.12 3.90 -12.86
CA PHE A 327 -0.47 2.61 -13.30
C PHE A 327 -0.63 2.56 -14.82
N SER A 328 -0.48 1.39 -15.47
CA SER A 328 -0.86 1.28 -16.89
C SER A 328 -2.39 1.28 -17.02
N THR A 329 -2.93 1.60 -18.21
CA THR A 329 -4.39 1.56 -18.45
C THR A 329 -5.01 0.21 -18.07
N LEU A 330 -4.27 -0.87 -18.34
CA LEU A 330 -4.69 -2.23 -18.04
C LEU A 330 -4.62 -2.53 -16.53
N GLU A 331 -3.66 -1.96 -15.81
CA GLU A 331 -3.64 -2.05 -14.34
C GLU A 331 -4.76 -1.25 -13.67
N ILE A 332 -5.11 -0.08 -14.21
CA ILE A 332 -6.27 0.69 -13.75
C ILE A 332 -7.56 -0.11 -13.98
N ALA A 333 -7.72 -0.73 -15.14
CA ALA A 333 -8.86 -1.58 -15.44
C ALA A 333 -8.93 -2.79 -14.49
N TRP A 334 -7.81 -3.43 -14.18
CA TRP A 334 -7.74 -4.51 -13.20
C TRP A 334 -8.06 -4.05 -11.78
N LEU A 335 -7.54 -2.90 -11.37
CA LEU A 335 -7.86 -2.30 -10.08
C LEU A 335 -9.37 -2.04 -9.97
N GLY A 336 -9.96 -1.38 -10.96
CA GLY A 336 -11.41 -1.14 -11.03
C GLY A 336 -12.22 -2.43 -11.01
N GLY A 337 -11.80 -3.44 -11.78
CA GLY A 337 -12.41 -4.77 -11.79
C GLY A 337 -12.37 -5.44 -10.41
N SER A 338 -11.25 -5.35 -9.69
CA SER A 338 -11.09 -5.91 -8.35
C SER A 338 -11.97 -5.21 -7.31
N VAL A 339 -12.06 -3.87 -7.39
CA VAL A 339 -12.90 -3.03 -6.54
C VAL A 339 -14.39 -3.30 -6.76
N LEU A 340 -14.79 -3.78 -7.95
CA LEU A 340 -16.18 -4.16 -8.26
C LEU A 340 -16.51 -5.62 -7.94
N ALA A 341 -15.58 -6.55 -8.22
CA ALA A 341 -15.83 -7.98 -8.10
C ALA A 341 -16.09 -8.43 -6.65
N LEU A 342 -15.32 -7.91 -5.69
CA LEU A 342 -15.46 -8.30 -4.28
C LEU A 342 -16.74 -7.78 -3.61
N PRO A 343 -17.16 -6.51 -3.81
CA PRO A 343 -18.49 -6.07 -3.42
C PRO A 343 -19.61 -6.88 -4.07
N ALA A 344 -19.51 -7.20 -5.36
CA ALA A 344 -20.52 -7.99 -6.06
C ALA A 344 -20.65 -9.41 -5.46
N LEU A 345 -19.54 -10.07 -5.15
CA LEU A 345 -19.56 -11.38 -4.49
C LEU A 345 -20.00 -11.30 -3.04
N GLY A 346 -19.54 -10.29 -2.31
CA GLY A 346 -19.92 -10.02 -0.93
C GLY A 346 -21.43 -9.76 -0.81
N TRP A 347 -22.03 -9.11 -1.81
CA TRP A 347 -23.47 -8.82 -1.88
C TRP A 347 -24.34 -10.06 -1.75
N PHE A 348 -23.97 -11.17 -2.41
CA PHE A 348 -24.73 -12.42 -2.30
C PHE A 348 -24.75 -12.94 -0.85
N SER A 349 -23.64 -12.79 -0.12
CA SER A 349 -23.57 -13.12 1.30
C SER A 349 -24.35 -12.15 2.16
N VAL A 350 -24.18 -10.84 1.96
CA VAL A 350 -24.96 -9.81 2.65
C VAL A 350 -26.46 -10.09 2.49
N ARG A 351 -26.94 -10.34 1.26
CA ARG A 351 -28.35 -10.65 0.99
C ARG A 351 -28.84 -11.90 1.72
N SER A 352 -27.99 -12.93 1.81
CA SER A 352 -28.33 -14.19 2.46
C SER A 352 -28.37 -14.06 3.99
N TYR A 353 -27.48 -13.26 4.58
CA TYR A 353 -27.32 -13.14 6.02
C TYR A 353 -28.03 -11.93 6.65
N ARG A 354 -28.56 -10.98 5.87
CA ARG A 354 -29.12 -9.71 6.37
C ARG A 354 -30.28 -9.86 7.37
N HIS A 355 -30.96 -11.01 7.37
CA HIS A 355 -32.07 -11.30 8.26
C HIS A 355 -31.68 -12.17 9.46
N VAL A 356 -30.42 -12.60 9.55
CA VAL A 356 -29.95 -13.48 10.62
C VAL A 356 -29.24 -12.62 11.68
N PRO A 357 -29.81 -12.45 12.88
CA PRO A 357 -29.30 -11.50 13.88
C PRO A 357 -27.82 -11.71 14.22
N ARG A 358 -27.38 -12.96 14.34
CA ARG A 358 -25.97 -13.33 14.60
C ARG A 358 -24.98 -12.73 13.60
N PHE A 359 -25.39 -12.47 12.36
CA PHE A 359 -24.51 -11.94 11.31
C PHE A 359 -24.63 -10.42 11.12
N SER A 360 -25.46 -9.72 11.91
CA SER A 360 -25.75 -8.30 11.70
C SER A 360 -24.50 -7.44 11.71
N PHE A 361 -23.53 -7.72 12.60
CA PHE A 361 -22.26 -6.99 12.65
C PHE A 361 -21.49 -7.09 11.33
N VAL A 362 -21.36 -8.29 10.76
CA VAL A 362 -20.58 -8.48 9.52
C VAL A 362 -21.37 -8.06 8.29
N VAL A 363 -22.69 -8.20 8.29
CA VAL A 363 -23.55 -7.64 7.24
C VAL A 363 -23.40 -6.13 7.19
N ALA A 364 -23.45 -5.45 8.35
CA ALA A 364 -23.23 -4.01 8.45
C ALA A 364 -21.85 -3.60 7.93
N ASN A 365 -20.78 -4.25 8.43
CA ASN A 365 -19.44 -3.96 7.95
C ASN A 365 -19.28 -4.24 6.44
N GLY A 366 -19.92 -5.29 5.91
CA GLY A 366 -19.93 -5.59 4.48
C GLY A 366 -20.60 -4.51 3.62
N TRP A 367 -21.69 -3.92 4.11
CA TRP A 367 -22.34 -2.78 3.45
C TRP A 367 -21.43 -1.56 3.40
N ILE A 368 -20.84 -1.17 4.53
CA ILE A 368 -19.94 -0.02 4.58
C ILE A 368 -18.69 -0.26 3.75
N ALA A 369 -18.12 -1.47 3.81
CA ALA A 369 -16.99 -1.85 2.98
C ALA A 369 -17.29 -1.72 1.49
N ALA A 370 -18.46 -2.20 1.04
CA ALA A 370 -18.89 -2.08 -0.35
C ALA A 370 -19.09 -0.61 -0.78
N LEU A 371 -19.72 0.21 0.06
CA LEU A 371 -19.92 1.63 -0.21
C LEU A 371 -18.60 2.40 -0.32
N LEU A 372 -17.66 2.14 0.60
CA LEU A 372 -16.34 2.76 0.57
C LEU A 372 -15.54 2.34 -0.67
N ALA A 373 -15.55 1.05 -1.01
CA ALA A 373 -14.88 0.54 -2.20
C ALA A 373 -15.43 1.21 -3.46
N ILE A 374 -16.75 1.16 -3.67
CA ILE A 374 -17.42 1.73 -4.86
C ILE A 374 -17.25 3.26 -4.91
N GLY A 375 -17.35 3.93 -3.77
CA GLY A 375 -17.23 5.39 -3.67
C GLY A 375 -15.86 5.94 -4.11
N THR A 376 -14.84 5.09 -4.17
CA THR A 376 -13.50 5.48 -4.66
C THR A 376 -13.28 5.25 -6.15
N LEU A 377 -14.21 4.60 -6.87
CA LEU A 377 -14.05 4.34 -8.31
C LEU A 377 -13.83 5.60 -9.17
N PRO A 378 -14.51 6.75 -8.92
CA PRO A 378 -14.26 7.97 -9.69
C PRO A 378 -12.79 8.42 -9.65
N LEU A 379 -12.05 8.11 -8.57
CA LEU A 379 -10.65 8.48 -8.41
C LEU A 379 -9.70 7.75 -9.36
N LEU A 380 -10.13 6.64 -9.96
CA LEU A 380 -9.38 5.94 -11.00
C LEU A 380 -9.25 6.77 -12.29
N ALA A 381 -10.20 7.69 -12.53
CA ALA A 381 -10.17 8.57 -13.70
C ALA A 381 -9.31 9.82 -13.48
N THR A 382 -8.98 10.16 -12.23
CA THR A 382 -8.30 11.41 -11.87
C THR A 382 -6.81 11.23 -11.57
N GLY A 383 -6.29 10.01 -11.72
CA GLY A 383 -4.90 9.68 -11.38
C GLY A 383 -4.64 9.46 -9.89
N PHE A 384 -5.70 9.34 -9.08
CA PHE A 384 -5.62 9.06 -7.64
C PHE A 384 -5.68 7.56 -7.35
N ASP A 385 -5.17 6.73 -8.26
CA ASP A 385 -5.30 5.26 -8.27
C ASP A 385 -4.84 4.57 -6.97
N PHE A 386 -3.90 5.18 -6.23
CA PHE A 386 -3.44 4.66 -4.95
C PHE A 386 -4.51 4.67 -3.85
N VAL A 387 -5.47 5.60 -3.91
CA VAL A 387 -6.59 5.68 -2.96
C VAL A 387 -7.53 4.46 -3.07
N PRO A 388 -8.14 4.14 -4.23
CA PRO A 388 -8.95 2.94 -4.38
C PRO A 388 -8.14 1.66 -4.12
N LEU A 389 -6.85 1.62 -4.46
CA LEU A 389 -5.96 0.51 -4.10
C LEU A 389 -5.90 0.27 -2.60
N ARG A 390 -5.63 1.32 -1.80
CA ARG A 390 -5.56 1.19 -0.34
C ARG A 390 -6.93 0.95 0.28
N VAL A 391 -7.96 1.68 -0.11
CA VAL A 391 -9.33 1.45 0.37
C VAL A 391 -9.78 0.02 0.09
N GLY A 392 -9.41 -0.55 -1.06
CA GLY A 392 -9.60 -1.97 -1.38
C GLY A 392 -9.04 -2.91 -0.30
N GLU A 393 -7.83 -2.66 0.21
CA GLU A 393 -7.23 -3.47 1.28
C GLU A 393 -8.04 -3.43 2.59
N TYR A 394 -8.44 -2.23 3.06
CA TYR A 394 -9.25 -2.11 4.27
C TYR A 394 -10.63 -2.74 4.11
N THR A 395 -11.27 -2.54 2.95
CA THR A 395 -12.60 -3.07 2.67
C THR A 395 -12.61 -4.60 2.60
N ASN A 396 -11.51 -5.19 2.14
CA ASN A 396 -11.33 -6.64 2.03
C ASN A 396 -11.21 -7.37 3.37
N LEU A 397 -11.02 -6.66 4.50
CA LEU A 397 -11.15 -7.25 5.84
C LEU A 397 -12.52 -7.93 6.04
N PHE A 398 -13.58 -7.38 5.44
CA PHE A 398 -14.94 -7.93 5.52
C PHE A 398 -15.44 -8.47 4.18
N LEU A 399 -15.12 -7.83 3.06
CA LEU A 399 -15.52 -8.33 1.74
C LEU A 399 -14.86 -9.67 1.40
N GLY A 400 -13.61 -9.91 1.82
CA GLY A 400 -12.92 -11.18 1.61
C GLY A 400 -13.65 -12.36 2.24
N PRO A 401 -13.91 -12.37 3.56
CA PRO A 401 -14.72 -13.41 4.21
C PRO A 401 -16.14 -13.55 3.64
N LEU A 402 -16.80 -12.45 3.24
CA LEU A 402 -18.12 -12.49 2.63
C LEU A 402 -18.12 -13.12 1.24
N ALA A 403 -17.12 -12.80 0.41
CA ALA A 403 -16.90 -13.44 -0.89
C ALA A 403 -16.56 -14.93 -0.72
N ALA A 404 -15.71 -15.28 0.24
CA ALA A 404 -15.40 -16.66 0.60
C ALA A 404 -16.65 -17.46 1.04
N ALA A 405 -17.55 -16.85 1.81
CA ALA A 405 -18.83 -17.46 2.14
C ALA A 405 -19.71 -17.69 0.90
N THR A 406 -19.70 -16.77 -0.06
CA THR A 406 -20.39 -16.93 -1.35
C THR A 406 -19.82 -18.10 -2.14
N PHE A 407 -18.49 -18.18 -2.29
CA PHE A 407 -17.83 -19.29 -2.98
C PHE A 407 -18.17 -20.64 -2.34
N LEU A 408 -18.10 -20.75 -1.01
CA LEU A 408 -18.42 -22.02 -0.35
C LEU A 408 -19.87 -22.44 -0.56
N ARG A 409 -20.84 -21.52 -0.55
CA ARG A 409 -22.24 -21.85 -0.88
C ARG A 409 -22.39 -22.31 -2.33
N TRP A 410 -21.79 -21.59 -3.28
CA TRP A 410 -21.86 -21.93 -4.69
C TRP A 410 -21.22 -23.29 -4.99
N SER A 411 -20.11 -23.63 -4.33
CA SER A 411 -19.45 -24.93 -4.49
C SER A 411 -20.31 -26.13 -4.05
N ARG A 412 -21.33 -25.88 -3.22
CA ARG A 412 -22.27 -26.91 -2.71
C ARG A 412 -23.54 -27.04 -3.55
N GLY A 413 -23.74 -26.17 -4.54
CA GLY A 413 -24.96 -26.14 -5.36
C GLY A 413 -26.12 -25.35 -4.73
N ASP A 414 -25.90 -24.65 -3.62
CA ASP A 414 -26.93 -23.90 -2.87
C ASP A 414 -27.26 -22.52 -3.48
N ALA A 415 -27.12 -22.35 -4.80
CA ALA A 415 -27.30 -21.07 -5.49
C ALA A 415 -28.78 -20.63 -5.64
N GLY A 416 -29.74 -21.48 -5.27
CA GLY A 416 -31.17 -21.23 -5.45
C GLY A 416 -31.83 -20.38 -4.33
N PRO A 417 -32.98 -19.74 -4.60
CA PRO A 417 -33.70 -18.90 -3.65
C PRO A 417 -34.19 -19.63 -2.38
N LEU A 418 -34.24 -20.96 -2.39
CA LEU A 418 -34.65 -21.83 -1.28
C LEU A 418 -33.52 -22.14 -0.27
N SER A 419 -32.25 -21.88 -0.59
CA SER A 419 -31.12 -22.11 0.33
C SER A 419 -31.11 -21.14 1.53
N ARG A 420 -31.94 -20.08 1.48
CA ARG A 420 -32.18 -19.13 2.58
C ARG A 420 -32.69 -19.78 3.87
N PHE A 421 -33.29 -20.97 3.76
CA PHE A 421 -33.87 -21.69 4.91
C PHE A 421 -32.97 -22.79 5.49
N ALA A 422 -31.89 -23.18 4.79
CA ALA A 422 -30.92 -24.18 5.28
C ALA A 422 -29.90 -23.59 6.28
N LEU A 423 -29.98 -22.29 6.56
CA LEU A 423 -29.07 -21.50 7.39
C LEU A 423 -29.15 -21.79 8.90
N SER A 424 -30.09 -22.61 9.35
CA SER A 424 -30.27 -22.94 10.78
C SER A 424 -29.20 -23.90 11.32
N ARG A 425 -28.40 -24.54 10.47
CA ARG A 425 -27.28 -25.40 10.88
C ARG A 425 -26.03 -25.13 10.06
N ILE A 426 -25.19 -24.23 10.57
CA ILE A 426 -23.74 -24.30 10.35
C ILE A 426 -23.19 -25.38 11.32
N GLU A 427 -23.75 -26.58 11.22
CA GLU A 427 -23.20 -27.81 11.81
C GLU A 427 -22.55 -28.61 10.67
N PRO A 428 -21.61 -29.52 10.98
CA PRO A 428 -20.87 -30.28 9.98
C PRO A 428 -21.77 -31.34 9.34
N MET A 429 -22.73 -30.94 8.51
CA MET A 429 -23.50 -31.89 7.71
C MET A 429 -22.70 -32.34 6.50
N ALA A 430 -22.62 -33.66 6.38
CA ALA A 430 -21.75 -34.41 5.50
C ALA A 430 -22.06 -34.25 3.99
N ASN A 431 -20.98 -34.25 3.21
CA ASN A 431 -20.83 -35.00 1.95
C ASN A 431 -21.94 -34.91 0.86
N ARG A 432 -22.47 -33.72 0.56
CA ARG A 432 -23.05 -33.47 -0.78
C ARG A 432 -22.27 -32.38 -1.51
N VAL A 433 -21.08 -32.75 -1.97
CA VAL A 433 -20.34 -31.95 -2.96
C VAL A 433 -20.78 -32.46 -4.33
N SER A 434 -21.60 -31.68 -5.05
CA SER A 434 -21.80 -31.89 -6.49
C SER A 434 -20.44 -31.92 -7.18
N ARG A 435 -20.12 -32.93 -7.99
CA ARG A 435 -18.76 -33.09 -8.57
C ARG A 435 -18.38 -31.99 -9.57
N LYS A 436 -19.34 -31.28 -10.18
CA LYS A 436 -19.10 -30.27 -11.24
C LYS A 436 -19.10 -28.82 -10.73
N ALA A 437 -19.86 -28.50 -9.69
CA ALA A 437 -19.93 -27.15 -9.09
C ALA A 437 -18.61 -26.62 -8.46
N PRO A 438 -17.73 -27.43 -7.83
CA PRO A 438 -16.55 -26.90 -7.14
C PRO A 438 -15.45 -26.46 -8.10
N ALA A 439 -15.31 -27.07 -9.27
CA ALA A 439 -14.23 -26.71 -10.21
C ALA A 439 -14.38 -25.27 -10.73
N VAL A 440 -15.59 -24.90 -11.20
CA VAL A 440 -15.88 -23.54 -11.68
C VAL A 440 -15.67 -22.50 -10.59
N VAL A 441 -16.12 -22.80 -9.37
CA VAL A 441 -15.96 -21.89 -8.22
C VAL A 441 -14.49 -21.74 -7.81
N VAL A 442 -13.71 -22.82 -7.87
CA VAL A 442 -12.26 -22.77 -7.62
C VAL A 442 -11.56 -21.93 -8.68
N VAL A 443 -11.90 -22.12 -9.97
CA VAL A 443 -11.36 -21.30 -11.06
C VAL A 443 -11.72 -19.84 -10.88
N LEU A 444 -12.96 -19.52 -10.47
CA LEU A 444 -13.37 -18.14 -10.20
C LEU A 444 -12.62 -17.54 -9.00
N ALA A 445 -12.42 -18.30 -7.93
CA ALA A 445 -11.64 -17.85 -6.77
C ALA A 445 -10.17 -17.57 -7.16
N VAL A 446 -9.57 -18.44 -7.98
CA VAL A 446 -8.22 -18.23 -8.53
C VAL A 446 -8.19 -17.04 -9.48
N ALA A 447 -9.20 -16.85 -10.34
CA ALA A 447 -9.28 -15.71 -11.25
C ALA A 447 -9.40 -14.39 -10.49
N ILE A 448 -10.11 -14.35 -9.37
CA ILE A 448 -10.19 -13.15 -8.52
C ILE A 448 -8.89 -12.92 -7.76
N PHE A 449 -8.24 -13.97 -7.27
CA PHE A 449 -6.92 -13.85 -6.67
C PHE A 449 -5.92 -13.28 -7.69
N ILE A 450 -5.83 -13.85 -8.89
CA ILE A 450 -4.93 -13.39 -9.97
C ILE A 450 -5.34 -12.00 -10.48
N GLY A 451 -6.63 -11.75 -10.69
CA GLY A 451 -7.14 -10.50 -11.24
C GLY A 451 -7.07 -9.33 -10.25
N GLY A 452 -7.08 -9.62 -8.95
CA GLY A 452 -6.76 -8.65 -7.91
C GLY A 452 -5.28 -8.36 -7.81
N ASN A 453 -4.40 -9.17 -8.37
CA ASN A 453 -2.96 -9.08 -8.18
C ASN A 453 -2.31 -8.16 -9.23
N LEU A 454 -1.86 -7.00 -8.76
CA LEU A 454 -1.02 -6.11 -9.55
C LEU A 454 0.47 -6.44 -9.33
N ALA A 455 1.29 -6.49 -10.38
CA ALA A 455 2.71 -6.82 -10.26
C ALA A 455 3.41 -5.86 -9.28
N PRO A 456 4.33 -6.34 -8.41
CA PRO A 456 5.04 -5.45 -7.49
C PRO A 456 5.72 -4.30 -8.24
N ALA A 457 5.66 -3.09 -7.68
CA ALA A 457 6.18 -1.88 -8.35
C ALA A 457 7.66 -2.01 -8.75
N GLY A 458 8.47 -2.66 -7.91
CA GLY A 458 9.90 -2.91 -8.16
C GLY A 458 10.17 -3.94 -9.25
N MET A 459 9.16 -4.75 -9.59
CA MET A 459 9.28 -5.75 -10.66
C MET A 459 8.71 -5.28 -11.99
N ARG A 460 7.96 -4.18 -11.99
CA ARG A 460 7.15 -3.79 -13.14
C ARG A 460 7.97 -3.55 -14.40
N MET A 461 9.19 -3.02 -14.24
CA MET A 461 10.13 -2.82 -15.34
C MET A 461 10.52 -4.12 -16.06
N TYR A 462 10.41 -5.27 -15.39
CA TYR A 462 10.65 -6.57 -16.02
C TYR A 462 9.41 -7.14 -16.74
N PHE A 463 8.22 -6.58 -16.48
CA PHE A 463 6.98 -6.96 -17.15
C PHE A 463 6.64 -6.01 -18.32
N ASP A 464 6.99 -4.73 -18.20
CA ASP A 464 6.61 -3.68 -19.14
C ASP A 464 7.71 -3.34 -20.15
N GLY A 465 7.30 -2.88 -21.33
CA GLY A 465 8.22 -2.39 -22.35
C GLY A 465 8.89 -1.06 -21.96
N LYS A 466 10.08 -0.80 -22.54
CA LYS A 466 10.90 0.40 -22.26
C LYS A 466 10.18 1.73 -22.42
N SER A 467 9.18 1.80 -23.30
CA SER A 467 8.38 3.02 -23.54
C SER A 467 7.53 3.45 -22.34
N GLN A 468 7.37 2.59 -21.32
CA GLN A 468 6.65 2.93 -20.09
C GLN A 468 7.59 3.37 -18.96
N TRP A 469 8.91 3.37 -19.19
CA TRP A 469 9.89 3.69 -18.18
C TRP A 469 10.04 5.21 -18.04
N ASN A 470 10.17 5.66 -16.80
CA ASN A 470 10.47 7.04 -16.43
C ASN A 470 11.58 7.06 -15.37
N THR A 471 12.06 8.24 -15.01
CA THR A 471 13.11 8.41 -14.00
C THR A 471 12.79 7.76 -12.66
N ASP A 472 11.52 7.57 -12.31
CA ASP A 472 11.07 7.04 -11.01
C ASP A 472 11.10 5.51 -10.98
N THR A 473 11.54 4.88 -12.08
CA THR A 473 11.52 3.43 -12.22
C THR A 473 12.54 2.79 -11.28
N PRO A 474 12.15 1.87 -10.38
CA PRO A 474 13.01 1.35 -9.32
C PRO A 474 14.37 0.74 -9.74
N LEU A 475 14.51 0.18 -10.95
CA LEU A 475 15.81 -0.37 -11.40
C LEU A 475 16.77 0.70 -11.92
N LEU A 476 16.30 1.93 -12.12
CA LEU A 476 17.16 3.05 -12.50
C LEU A 476 17.90 3.62 -11.29
N PHE A 477 17.47 3.30 -10.07
CA PHE A 477 18.21 3.52 -8.84
C PHE A 477 19.05 2.29 -8.49
N GLY A 478 20.31 2.48 -8.15
CA GLY A 478 21.29 1.45 -7.87
C GLY A 478 22.26 1.82 -6.75
N ALA A 479 23.31 1.02 -6.61
CA ALA A 479 24.29 1.18 -5.52
C ALA A 479 25.08 2.50 -5.61
N ASP A 480 25.25 3.07 -6.80
CA ASP A 480 25.97 4.34 -6.97
C ASP A 480 25.16 5.52 -6.41
N ASP A 481 23.83 5.46 -6.46
CA ASP A 481 22.95 6.48 -5.85
C ASP A 481 23.08 6.50 -4.31
N ILE A 482 23.30 5.34 -3.70
CA ILE A 482 23.58 5.22 -2.26
C ILE A 482 24.96 5.78 -1.93
N ARG A 483 25.97 5.51 -2.78
CA ARG A 483 27.31 6.09 -2.60
C ARG A 483 27.26 7.61 -2.71
N LEU A 484 26.53 8.12 -3.69
CA LEU A 484 26.31 9.56 -3.88
C LEU A 484 25.62 10.18 -2.66
N SER A 485 24.56 9.57 -2.13
CA SER A 485 23.87 10.08 -0.94
C SER A 485 24.73 10.00 0.33
N ALA A 486 25.59 8.97 0.45
CA ALA A 486 26.53 8.85 1.55
C ALA A 486 27.64 9.92 1.48
N TRP A 487 28.20 10.13 0.29
CA TRP A 487 29.22 11.15 0.07
C TRP A 487 28.68 12.56 0.30
N SER A 488 27.48 12.87 -0.22
CA SER A 488 26.87 14.20 -0.13
C SER A 488 26.64 14.66 1.32
N ARG A 489 26.28 13.73 2.21
CA ARG A 489 26.10 13.99 3.66
C ARG A 489 27.34 14.57 4.32
N VAL A 490 28.53 14.17 3.87
CA VAL A 490 29.80 14.66 4.38
C VAL A 490 30.25 15.91 3.63
N ALA A 491 30.00 15.95 2.32
CA ALA A 491 30.58 16.95 1.43
C ALA A 491 29.87 18.32 1.44
N TYR A 492 28.54 18.38 1.57
CA TYR A 492 27.82 19.64 1.34
C TYR A 492 27.52 20.46 2.59
N GLY A 493 27.55 19.88 3.79
CA GLY A 493 27.18 20.58 5.03
C GLY A 493 25.77 21.17 4.95
N SER A 494 25.63 22.48 5.12
CA SER A 494 24.35 23.22 5.05
C SER A 494 24.10 23.91 3.71
N ALA A 495 24.87 23.60 2.67
CA ALA A 495 24.71 24.22 1.35
C ALA A 495 23.44 23.76 0.64
N LEU A 496 22.87 24.64 -0.19
CA LEU A 496 21.71 24.31 -1.01
C LEU A 496 22.14 23.44 -2.19
N ILE A 497 21.38 22.38 -2.45
CA ILE A 497 21.53 21.55 -3.64
C ILE A 497 20.28 21.69 -4.51
N TRP A 498 20.50 22.04 -5.77
CA TRP A 498 19.50 22.11 -6.81
C TRP A 498 19.53 20.84 -7.63
N GLY A 499 18.36 20.34 -7.99
CA GLY A 499 18.27 19.13 -8.79
C GLY A 499 16.86 18.83 -9.24
N ASP A 500 16.74 17.75 -9.99
CA ASP A 500 15.49 17.26 -10.54
C ASP A 500 14.81 16.22 -9.62
N HIS A 501 13.90 15.43 -10.18
CA HIS A 501 13.22 14.35 -9.48
C HIS A 501 14.19 13.33 -8.88
N LEU A 502 15.14 12.83 -9.67
CA LEU A 502 16.09 11.81 -9.23
C LEU A 502 16.99 12.34 -8.12
N SER A 503 17.46 13.58 -8.27
CA SER A 503 18.25 14.27 -7.25
C SER A 503 17.48 14.37 -5.93
N THR A 504 16.18 14.66 -5.99
CA THR A 504 15.34 14.77 -4.78
C THR A 504 15.21 13.43 -4.06
N ASP A 505 14.89 12.35 -4.77
CA ASP A 505 14.76 11.03 -4.16
C ASP A 505 16.08 10.53 -3.55
N ILE A 506 17.22 10.84 -4.17
CA ILE A 506 18.55 10.45 -3.66
C ILE A 506 18.96 11.32 -2.49
N PHE A 507 19.00 12.63 -2.65
CA PHE A 507 19.57 13.52 -1.63
C PHE A 507 18.60 13.76 -0.47
N THR A 508 17.31 13.99 -0.72
CA THR A 508 16.32 14.15 0.35
C THR A 508 15.93 12.81 0.96
N GLY A 509 15.73 11.79 0.13
CA GLY A 509 15.29 10.48 0.57
C GLY A 509 16.38 9.67 1.27
N LEU A 510 17.46 9.34 0.56
CA LEU A 510 18.56 8.54 1.11
C LEU A 510 19.55 9.40 1.92
N GLY A 511 19.84 10.60 1.42
CA GLY A 511 20.82 11.51 2.02
C GLY A 511 20.29 12.34 3.19
N TYR A 512 18.97 12.40 3.39
CA TYR A 512 18.33 13.27 4.40
C TYR A 512 18.68 14.77 4.23
N MET A 513 18.81 15.25 3.00
CA MET A 513 19.25 16.61 2.68
C MET A 513 18.12 17.47 2.12
N HIS A 514 18.19 18.78 2.32
CA HIS A 514 17.25 19.69 1.68
C HIS A 514 17.64 19.91 0.21
N VAL A 515 16.75 19.55 -0.72
CA VAL A 515 16.93 19.78 -2.16
C VAL A 515 15.97 20.87 -2.61
N VAL A 516 16.52 21.88 -3.28
CA VAL A 516 15.72 22.87 -4.00
C VAL A 516 15.34 22.28 -5.34
N PHE A 517 14.07 21.96 -5.51
CA PHE A 517 13.58 21.32 -6.72
C PHE A 517 13.65 22.30 -7.91
N GLY A 518 14.35 21.88 -8.96
CA GLY A 518 14.77 22.75 -10.07
C GLY A 518 14.22 22.34 -11.43
N ASN A 519 13.33 21.35 -11.50
CA ASN A 519 12.95 20.65 -12.74
C ASN A 519 12.37 21.56 -13.83
N SER A 520 11.96 22.78 -13.48
CA SER A 520 11.48 23.78 -14.42
C SER A 520 12.26 25.10 -14.33
N VAL A 521 12.62 25.58 -13.14
CA VAL A 521 13.32 26.88 -13.05
C VAL A 521 14.76 26.88 -13.58
N ILE A 522 15.55 25.83 -13.28
CA ILE A 522 16.96 25.78 -13.69
C ILE A 522 17.20 24.89 -14.91
N PHE A 523 16.25 24.03 -15.30
CA PHE A 523 16.37 23.11 -16.44
C PHE A 523 15.47 23.45 -17.65
N ALA A 524 14.56 24.43 -17.58
CA ALA A 524 13.62 24.74 -18.67
C ALA A 524 14.29 25.11 -20.01
N GLY A 525 15.47 25.74 -19.99
CA GLY A 525 16.17 26.20 -21.20
C GLY A 525 17.60 25.65 -21.33
N PRO A 526 18.22 25.78 -22.52
CA PRO A 526 19.63 25.43 -22.72
C PRO A 526 20.60 26.41 -22.06
N THR A 527 20.11 27.54 -21.54
CA THR A 527 20.90 28.55 -20.82
C THR A 527 20.69 28.46 -19.31
N ILE A 528 21.67 28.94 -18.54
CA ILE A 528 21.61 28.94 -17.08
C ILE A 528 20.71 30.08 -16.61
N ASN A 529 19.73 29.75 -15.78
CA ASN A 529 18.92 30.74 -15.11
C ASN A 529 19.66 31.27 -13.88
N TRP A 530 20.44 32.34 -14.07
CA TRP A 530 21.18 32.99 -13.00
C TRP A 530 20.28 33.69 -11.96
N SER A 531 18.95 33.71 -12.18
CA SER A 531 18.04 34.38 -11.28
C SER A 531 17.71 33.58 -10.02
N THR A 532 18.26 32.39 -9.82
CA THR A 532 17.93 31.55 -8.67
C THR A 532 19.13 30.96 -7.97
N LEU A 533 20.31 30.97 -8.59
CA LEU A 533 21.51 30.31 -8.09
C LEU A 533 22.44 31.32 -7.39
N CYS A 534 23.05 30.91 -6.28
CA CYS A 534 24.04 31.68 -5.54
C CYS A 534 25.39 30.95 -5.45
N PRO A 535 26.54 31.67 -5.41
CA PRO A 535 27.84 31.05 -5.16
C PRO A 535 27.82 30.20 -3.89
N GLY A 536 28.30 28.95 -3.99
CA GLY A 536 28.23 27.95 -2.93
C GLY A 536 27.12 26.92 -3.11
N ASP A 537 26.12 27.20 -3.96
CA ASP A 537 25.08 26.23 -4.32
C ASP A 537 25.64 25.07 -5.13
N TYR A 538 25.00 23.90 -5.00
CA TYR A 538 25.30 22.72 -5.78
C TYR A 538 24.18 22.47 -6.81
N VAL A 539 24.53 21.96 -7.99
CA VAL A 539 23.59 21.51 -9.02
C VAL A 539 23.89 20.05 -9.33
N ALA A 540 22.94 19.16 -9.05
CA ALA A 540 23.02 17.76 -9.40
C ALA A 540 22.27 17.47 -10.70
N VAL A 541 22.92 16.70 -11.56
CA VAL A 541 22.48 16.40 -12.90
C VAL A 541 22.60 14.89 -13.13
N SER A 542 21.52 14.26 -13.60
CA SER A 542 21.51 12.84 -13.95
C SER A 542 21.43 12.64 -15.47
N THR A 543 22.27 11.76 -16.00
CA THR A 543 22.23 11.33 -17.41
C THR A 543 20.92 10.63 -17.77
N LEU A 544 20.18 10.09 -16.79
CA LEU A 544 18.88 9.48 -17.04
C LEU A 544 17.83 10.49 -17.52
N MET A 545 18.00 11.78 -17.19
CA MET A 545 17.08 12.84 -17.60
C MET A 545 17.07 13.06 -19.12
N THR A 546 18.16 12.75 -19.82
CA THR A 546 18.22 12.85 -21.29
C THR A 546 17.67 11.62 -21.98
N THR A 547 17.43 10.54 -21.23
CA THR A 547 16.95 9.27 -21.77
C THR A 547 15.48 9.03 -21.43
N TYR A 548 15.03 9.44 -20.24
CA TYR A 548 13.70 9.15 -19.71
C TYR A 548 12.99 10.43 -19.27
N PRO A 549 11.66 10.53 -19.48
CA PRO A 549 10.88 11.65 -18.98
C PRO A 549 10.77 11.62 -17.45
N SER A 550 10.64 12.80 -16.85
CA SER A 550 10.43 12.96 -15.40
C SER A 550 8.95 13.18 -15.07
N GLN A 551 8.49 12.62 -13.94
CA GLN A 551 7.13 12.83 -13.45
C GLN A 551 7.17 13.56 -12.10
N TRP A 552 6.42 14.65 -11.96
CA TRP A 552 6.31 15.36 -10.69
C TRP A 552 4.85 15.60 -10.32
N PHE A 553 4.49 15.48 -9.04
CA PHE A 553 3.12 15.31 -8.55
C PHE A 553 2.47 16.54 -7.89
N LEU A 554 3.18 17.65 -7.71
CA LEU A 554 2.64 18.83 -7.05
C LEU A 554 3.00 20.09 -7.86
N GLU A 555 1.96 20.83 -8.24
CA GLU A 555 2.03 22.15 -8.89
C GLU A 555 2.91 23.14 -8.10
N PRO A 556 3.45 24.20 -8.75
CA PRO A 556 2.88 24.89 -9.92
C PRO A 556 3.46 24.50 -11.28
N GLU A 557 4.45 23.59 -11.35
CA GLU A 557 5.19 23.38 -12.60
C GLU A 557 4.82 22.05 -13.28
N PRO A 558 4.48 22.05 -14.59
CA PRO A 558 4.00 20.86 -15.28
C PRO A 558 5.11 19.80 -15.42
N ALA A 559 4.73 18.52 -15.28
CA ALA A 559 5.64 17.40 -15.50
C ALA A 559 6.28 17.45 -16.90
N VAL A 560 7.59 17.23 -16.97
CA VAL A 560 8.32 17.22 -18.25
C VAL A 560 8.03 15.89 -18.97
N ARG A 561 7.18 15.95 -19.99
CA ARG A 561 6.70 14.76 -20.71
C ARG A 561 7.70 14.16 -21.71
N ALA A 562 8.81 14.85 -21.94
CA ALA A 562 9.90 14.40 -22.80
C ALA A 562 11.20 14.37 -22.00
N PRO A 563 12.16 13.51 -22.37
CA PRO A 563 13.52 13.63 -21.85
C PRO A 563 14.08 15.03 -22.13
N LEU A 564 14.91 15.53 -21.21
CA LEU A 564 15.63 16.77 -21.43
C LEU A 564 16.63 16.61 -22.58
N THR A 565 16.89 17.71 -23.28
CA THR A 565 17.96 17.74 -24.28
C THR A 565 19.33 17.74 -23.59
N HIS A 566 20.35 17.21 -24.28
CA HIS A 566 21.73 17.30 -23.82
C HIS A 566 22.14 18.73 -23.48
N ALA A 567 21.75 19.71 -24.30
CA ALA A 567 22.06 21.13 -24.04
C ALA A 567 21.46 21.66 -22.72
N GLN A 568 20.28 21.19 -22.30
CA GLN A 568 19.67 21.58 -21.02
C GLN A 568 20.42 21.02 -19.81
N VAL A 569 21.05 19.86 -19.98
CA VAL A 569 21.74 19.08 -18.93
C VAL A 569 23.22 19.48 -18.83
N ASP A 570 23.91 19.58 -19.98
CA ASP A 570 25.36 19.79 -20.07
C ASP A 570 25.78 21.25 -19.87
N LYS A 571 24.83 22.20 -19.91
CA LYS A 571 25.12 23.64 -19.74
C LYS A 571 25.88 23.98 -18.46
N PHE A 572 25.66 23.22 -17.38
CA PHE A 572 26.37 23.43 -16.12
C PHE A 572 27.82 22.98 -16.18
N GLY A 573 28.12 21.88 -16.87
CA GLY A 573 29.50 21.39 -17.05
C GLY A 573 30.30 22.22 -18.04
N ASN A 574 29.63 22.92 -18.96
CA ASN A 574 30.25 23.77 -19.97
C ASN A 574 30.46 25.22 -19.52
N ASP A 575 29.90 25.64 -18.38
CA ASP A 575 30.00 27.01 -17.90
C ASP A 575 31.19 27.17 -16.93
N PRO A 576 32.10 28.14 -17.17
CA PRO A 576 33.31 28.31 -16.37
C PRO A 576 33.07 28.74 -14.92
N ASN A 577 31.84 29.16 -14.58
CA ASN A 577 31.47 29.53 -13.22
C ASN A 577 31.14 28.32 -12.33
N PHE A 578 31.01 27.13 -12.91
CA PHE A 578 30.75 25.90 -12.19
C PHE A 578 32.02 25.04 -12.11
N SER A 579 32.17 24.34 -10.99
CA SER A 579 33.21 23.35 -10.80
C SER A 579 32.59 21.97 -10.60
N LEU A 580 33.03 20.97 -11.36
CA LEU A 580 32.63 19.58 -11.14
C LEU A 580 33.24 19.08 -9.82
N VAL A 581 32.38 18.71 -8.87
CA VAL A 581 32.81 18.23 -7.53
C VAL A 581 32.59 16.73 -7.34
N PHE A 582 31.71 16.13 -8.13
CA PHE A 582 31.49 14.69 -8.15
C PHE A 582 30.99 14.25 -9.51
N GLN A 583 31.46 13.09 -9.96
CA GLN A 583 30.93 12.43 -11.13
C GLN A 583 30.99 10.92 -10.93
N ASP A 584 29.86 10.25 -11.14
CA ASP A 584 29.80 8.82 -11.39
C ASP A 584 29.13 8.58 -12.74
N GLY A 585 29.16 7.34 -13.25
CA GLY A 585 28.62 7.01 -14.57
C GLY A 585 27.16 7.41 -14.82
N ARG A 586 26.40 7.86 -13.79
CA ARG A 586 25.02 8.36 -13.90
C ARG A 586 24.86 9.81 -13.49
N PHE A 587 25.55 10.27 -12.45
CA PHE A 587 25.40 11.59 -11.84
C PHE A 587 26.61 12.48 -12.03
N SER A 588 26.36 13.77 -12.20
CA SER A 588 27.37 14.83 -12.11
C SER A 588 26.85 15.89 -11.15
N VAL A 589 27.69 16.30 -10.20
CA VAL A 589 27.39 17.38 -9.27
C VAL A 589 28.38 18.50 -9.51
N TYR A 590 27.83 19.69 -9.75
CA TYR A 590 28.57 20.91 -9.98
C TYR A 590 28.38 21.84 -8.79
N ARG A 591 29.43 22.52 -8.36
CA ARG A 591 29.37 23.60 -7.38
C ARG A 591 29.49 24.93 -8.10
N LEU A 592 28.57 25.84 -7.81
CA LEU A 592 28.63 27.20 -8.33
C LEU A 592 29.74 27.97 -7.59
N MET A 593 30.77 28.37 -8.32
CA MET A 593 31.94 29.08 -7.78
C MET A 593 31.76 30.59 -7.82
N SER A 594 31.08 31.12 -8.84
CA SER A 594 30.86 32.56 -9.02
C SER A 594 29.63 32.83 -9.87
N ILE A 595 29.02 34.01 -9.77
CA ILE A 595 27.95 34.44 -10.69
C ILE A 595 28.48 35.52 -11.66
N PRO A 596 28.02 35.55 -12.92
CA PRO A 596 28.49 36.50 -13.91
C PRO A 596 28.11 37.95 -13.55
N PRO A 597 28.95 38.96 -13.86
CA PRO A 597 28.56 40.36 -13.78
C PRO A 597 27.35 40.63 -14.70
N PRO A 598 26.35 41.46 -14.29
CA PRO A 598 26.31 42.34 -13.13
C PRO A 598 25.68 41.73 -11.85
N LEU A 599 25.44 40.42 -11.79
CA LEU A 599 24.62 39.80 -10.74
C LEU A 599 25.35 39.60 -9.39
N LYS A 600 26.64 39.94 -9.30
CA LYS A 600 27.54 39.67 -8.16
C LYS A 600 27.11 40.23 -6.79
N GLY A 601 26.11 41.11 -6.71
CA GLY A 601 25.59 41.66 -5.44
C GLY A 601 24.22 41.12 -5.03
N ARG A 602 23.72 40.08 -5.70
CA ARG A 602 22.40 39.50 -5.46
C ARG A 602 22.38 38.50 -4.29
N CYS A 603 23.51 37.84 -4.11
CA CYS A 603 23.83 36.91 -3.03
C CYS A 603 24.98 37.57 -2.25
#